data_AF-A0A1Y6CZN8-F1
#
_entry.id   AF-A0A1Y6CZN8-F1
#
_cell.length_a   1.000
_cell.length_b   1.000
_cell.length_c   1.000
_cell.angle_alpha   90.00
_cell.angle_beta   90.00
_cell.angle_gamma   90.00
#
_symmetry.space_group_name_H-M   'P 1'
#
loop_
_entity.id
_entity.type
_entity.pdbx_description
1 polymer ?
#
loop_
_entity_poly.entity_id
_entity_poly.type
_entity_poly.pdbx_seq_one_letter_code
_entity_poly.pdbx_strand_id
1 'polypeptide(L)'
;MTSYAYCWRSGQIAVGKKRPDGTLPIAHGPETTLRRALTKRARLAYDNRTWLVPGLPEAPDEDAAVLALRRFATFLTKGHKSLSPAFGQAEG
;
A
#
# COMPACT_ATOMS: atom_id res chain seq x y z
N MET A 1 -1.58 -6.06 -17.75
CA MET A 1 -0.36 -6.35 -16.95
C MET A 1 -0.63 -6.03 -15.50
N THR A 2 -0.38 -6.97 -14.59
CA THR A 2 -0.58 -6.78 -13.15
C THR A 2 0.65 -6.10 -12.54
N SER A 3 0.42 -5.12 -11.69
CA SER A 3 1.44 -4.42 -10.90
C SER A 3 1.16 -4.62 -9.42
N TYR A 4 2.19 -4.43 -8.61
CA TYR A 4 2.17 -4.59 -7.16
C TYR A 4 2.40 -3.23 -6.52
N ALA A 5 1.49 -2.84 -5.63
CA ALA A 5 1.69 -1.73 -4.71
C ALA A 5 2.26 -2.28 -3.41
N TYR A 6 3.37 -1.69 -2.97
CA TYR A 6 4.09 -2.06 -1.77
C TYR A 6 4.58 -0.81 -1.06
N CYS A 7 4.88 -0.94 0.23
CA CYS A 7 5.48 0.15 0.99
C CYS A 7 6.71 -0.29 1.79
N TRP A 8 7.56 0.68 2.10
CA TRP A 8 8.65 0.50 3.04
C TRP A 8 8.20 0.82 4.46
N ARG A 9 9.00 0.40 5.45
CA ARG A 9 8.80 0.72 6.88
C ARG A 9 8.70 2.23 7.12
N SER A 10 9.33 3.05 6.28
CA SER A 10 9.25 4.52 6.33
C SER A 10 7.89 5.10 5.92
N GLY A 11 6.91 4.30 5.48
CA GLY A 11 5.61 4.77 5.03
C GLY A 11 5.50 5.07 3.54
N GLN A 12 6.63 5.10 2.83
CA GLN A 12 6.67 5.36 1.38
C GLN A 12 6.05 4.23 0.58
N ILE A 13 5.16 4.57 -0.34
CA ILE A 13 4.47 3.63 -1.24
C ILE A 13 5.10 3.74 -2.62
N ALA A 14 5.42 2.59 -3.21
CA ALA A 14 5.76 2.47 -4.61
C ALA A 14 4.88 1.44 -5.33
N VAL A 15 4.79 1.59 -6.64
CA VAL A 15 4.09 0.67 -7.53
C VAL A 15 5.10 0.17 -8.56
N GLY A 16 5.19 -1.14 -8.72
CA GLY A 16 6.09 -1.74 -9.70
C GLY A 16 5.61 -3.10 -10.17
N LYS A 17 6.24 -3.63 -11.22
CA LYS A 17 5.93 -4.96 -11.75
C LYS A 17 6.39 -6.10 -10.83
N LYS A 18 7.31 -5.81 -9.91
CA LYS A 18 7.87 -6.76 -8.94
C LYS A 18 7.99 -6.07 -7.58
N ARG A 19 7.83 -6.82 -6.50
CA ARG A 19 8.13 -6.36 -5.14
C ARG A 19 9.63 -6.55 -4.84
N PRO A 20 10.33 -5.51 -4.37
CA PRO A 20 11.64 -5.65 -3.76
C PRO A 20 11.54 -6.41 -2.42
N ASP A 21 12.63 -7.07 -2.03
CA ASP A 21 12.73 -7.70 -0.71
C ASP A 21 12.70 -6.62 0.41
N GLY A 22 12.19 -6.97 1.58
CA GLY A 22 11.99 -6.01 2.68
C GLY A 22 10.86 -4.99 2.49
N THR A 23 9.99 -5.17 1.50
CA THR A 23 8.79 -4.32 1.30
C THR A 23 7.51 -5.02 1.73
N LEU A 24 6.61 -4.25 2.36
CA LEU A 24 5.33 -4.73 2.81
C LEU A 24 4.32 -4.65 1.65
N PRO A 25 3.67 -5.75 1.28
CA PRO A 25 2.68 -5.77 0.21
C PRO A 25 1.41 -5.05 0.64
N ILE A 26 0.84 -4.20 -0.22
CA ILE A 26 -0.45 -3.53 0.04
C ILE A 26 -1.55 -4.20 -0.77
N ALA A 27 -1.44 -4.12 -2.09
CA ALA A 27 -2.41 -4.63 -3.05
C ALA A 27 -1.73 -4.90 -4.40
N HIS A 28 -2.40 -5.67 -5.25
CA HIS A 28 -1.95 -5.88 -6.63
C HIS A 28 -3.13 -5.79 -7.59
N GLY A 29 -2.84 -5.42 -8.83
CA GLY A 29 -3.85 -5.21 -9.85
C GLY A 29 -3.36 -4.36 -11.02
N PRO A 30 -4.27 -3.82 -11.84
CA PRO A 30 -3.89 -2.95 -12.95
C PRO A 30 -3.21 -1.67 -12.43
N GLU A 31 -2.06 -1.29 -13.00
CA GLU A 31 -1.31 -0.11 -12.55
C GLU A 31 -2.16 1.16 -12.54
N THR A 32 -2.95 1.38 -13.58
CA THR A 32 -3.85 2.53 -13.70
C THR A 32 -4.85 2.58 -12.54
N THR A 33 -5.41 1.43 -12.15
CA THR A 33 -6.37 1.33 -11.05
C THR A 33 -5.67 1.52 -9.71
N LEU A 34 -4.49 0.93 -9.52
CA LEU A 34 -3.67 1.12 -8.32
C LEU A 34 -3.30 2.59 -8.13
N ARG A 35 -2.72 3.23 -9.15
CA ARG A 35 -2.36 4.65 -9.12
C ARG A 35 -3.57 5.53 -8.85
N ARG A 36 -4.70 5.29 -9.51
CA ARG A 36 -5.93 6.06 -9.29
C ARG A 36 -6.50 5.89 -7.88
N ALA A 37 -6.43 4.69 -7.30
CA ALA A 37 -6.83 4.45 -5.92
C ALA A 37 -5.87 5.12 -4.93
N LEU A 38 -4.56 5.05 -5.17
CA LEU A 38 -3.53 5.69 -4.36
C LEU A 38 -3.66 7.22 -4.39
N THR A 39 -3.82 7.84 -5.55
CA THR A 39 -4.03 9.29 -5.65
C THR A 39 -5.24 9.77 -4.85
N LYS A 40 -6.29 8.96 -4.73
CA LYS A 40 -7.50 9.33 -3.97
C LYS A 40 -7.41 9.06 -2.47
N ARG A 41 -6.60 8.09 -2.04
CA ARG A 41 -6.65 7.52 -0.68
C ARG A 41 -5.33 7.63 0.08
N ALA A 42 -4.19 7.62 -0.61
CA ALA A 42 -2.88 7.79 -0.01
C ALA A 42 -2.62 9.26 0.30
N ARG A 43 -1.73 9.50 1.28
CA ARG A 43 -1.28 10.85 1.59
C ARG A 43 -0.17 11.22 0.62
N LEU A 44 -0.31 12.36 -0.07
CA LEU A 44 0.78 12.92 -0.88
C LEU A 44 1.81 13.55 0.07
N ALA A 45 3.08 13.21 -0.13
CA ALA A 45 4.19 13.92 0.50
C ALA A 45 4.32 15.34 -0.08
N TYR A 46 5.09 16.19 0.60
CA TYR A 46 5.37 17.57 0.16
C TYR A 46 5.98 17.67 -1.24
N ASP A 47 6.64 16.61 -1.71
CA ASP A 47 7.22 16.53 -3.06
C ASP A 47 6.15 16.32 -4.16
N ASN A 48 4.87 16.14 -3.81
CA ASN A 48 3.75 15.84 -4.72
C ASN A 48 3.94 14.61 -5.63
N ARG A 49 5.04 13.85 -5.47
CA ARG A 49 5.36 12.65 -6.26
C ARG A 49 5.38 11.38 -5.43
N THR A 50 5.62 11.50 -4.12
CA THR A 50 5.71 10.37 -3.21
C THR A 50 4.39 10.17 -2.47
N TRP A 51 3.86 8.94 -2.53
CA TRP A 51 2.70 8.54 -1.74
C TRP A 51 3.13 7.93 -0.42
N LEU A 52 2.43 8.27 0.66
CA LEU A 52 2.65 7.77 2.00
C LEU A 52 1.41 7.02 2.49
N VAL A 53 1.63 5.92 3.19
CA VAL A 53 0.57 5.20 3.92
C VAL A 53 0.19 6.05 5.14
N PRO A 54 -1.06 6.55 5.23
CA PRO A 54 -1.50 7.26 6.42
C PRO A 54 -1.49 6.33 7.64
N GLY A 55 -0.90 6.78 8.75
CA GLY A 55 -0.79 6.00 9.99
C GLY A 55 0.40 5.03 10.08
N LEU A 56 1.15 4.77 8.99
CA LEU A 56 2.41 4.01 9.06
C LEU A 56 3.57 4.82 9.67
N PRO A 57 3.86 6.06 9.23
CA PRO A 57 4.95 6.85 9.83
C PRO A 57 4.63 7.33 11.26
N GLU A 58 3.36 7.28 11.66
CA GLU A 58 2.86 7.67 12.99
C GLU A 58 2.72 6.46 13.93
N ALA A 59 3.01 5.24 13.45
CA ALA A 59 2.91 4.03 14.24
C ALA A 59 4.06 3.95 15.26
N PRO A 60 3.76 3.76 16.56
CA PRO A 60 4.80 3.63 17.58
C PRO A 60 5.56 2.29 17.48
N ASP A 61 4.90 1.26 16.95
CA ASP A 61 5.40 -0.12 16.92
C ASP A 61 5.04 -0.83 15.60
N GLU A 62 5.69 -1.96 15.35
CA GLU A 62 5.46 -2.78 14.15
C GLU A 62 4.02 -3.28 14.03
N ASP A 63 3.40 -3.64 15.15
CA ASP A 63 2.01 -4.11 15.17
C ASP A 63 1.04 -3.01 14.74
N ALA A 64 1.22 -1.80 15.26
CA ALA A 64 0.45 -0.63 14.86
C ALA A 64 0.67 -0.28 13.37
N ALA A 65 1.90 -0.43 12.87
CA ALA A 65 2.22 -0.24 11.46
C ALA A 65 1.51 -1.28 10.58
N VAL A 66 1.55 -2.56 10.96
CA VAL A 66 0.84 -3.65 10.26
C VAL A 66 -0.67 -3.42 10.27
N LEU A 67 -1.24 -2.98 11.39
CA LEU A 67 -2.66 -2.68 11.52
C LEU A 67 -3.08 -1.51 10.62
N ALA A 68 -2.30 -0.42 10.62
CA ALA A 68 -2.52 0.73 9.75
C ALA A 68 -2.46 0.31 8.27
N LEU A 69 -1.50 -0.52 7.92
CA LEU A 69 -1.32 -1.02 6.57
C LEU A 69 -2.46 -1.94 6.11
N ARG A 70 -2.92 -2.84 6.98
CA ARG A 70 -4.10 -3.69 6.73
C ARG A 70 -5.33 -2.84 6.47
N ARG A 71 -5.60 -1.86 7.34
CA ARG A 71 -6.73 -0.92 7.18
C ARG A 71 -6.61 -0.17 5.86
N PHE A 72 -5.43 0.31 5.52
CA PHE A 72 -5.18 1.01 4.27
C PHE A 72 -5.37 0.10 3.05
N ALA A 73 -4.89 -1.15 3.07
CA ALA A 73 -5.07 -2.10 1.99
C ALA A 73 -6.55 -2.43 1.75
N THR A 74 -7.30 -2.72 2.82
CA THR A 74 -8.76 -2.92 2.75
C THR A 74 -9.47 -1.68 2.24
N PHE A 75 -9.05 -0.49 2.69
CA PHE A 75 -9.58 0.77 2.19
C PHE A 75 -9.30 0.91 0.69
N LEU A 76 -8.07 0.70 0.24
CA LEU A 76 -7.66 0.82 -1.17
C LEU A 76 -8.48 -0.07 -2.11
N THR A 77 -8.76 -1.31 -1.69
CA THR A 77 -9.52 -2.29 -2.48
C THR A 77 -11.03 -2.11 -2.36
N LYS A 78 -11.53 -1.40 -1.33
CA LYS A 78 -12.96 -1.14 -1.13
C LYS A 78 -13.55 -0.38 -2.33
N GLY A 79 -14.45 -1.04 -3.08
CA GLY A 79 -15.07 -0.46 -4.28
C GLY A 79 -14.28 -0.66 -5.58
N HIS A 80 -13.14 -1.35 -5.54
CA HIS A 80 -12.34 -1.71 -6.71
C HIS A 80 -12.28 -3.24 -6.86
N LYS A 81 -13.24 -3.82 -7.60
CA LYS A 81 -13.33 -5.28 -7.83
C LYS A 81 -12.09 -5.88 -8.52
N SER A 82 -11.28 -5.05 -9.19
CA SER A 82 -10.05 -5.44 -9.89
C SER A 82 -8.77 -5.34 -9.04
N LEU A 83 -8.86 -4.86 -7.79
CA LEU A 83 -7.73 -4.79 -6.87
C LEU A 83 -7.89 -5.86 -5.81
N SER A 84 -6.85 -6.67 -5.64
CA SER A 84 -6.81 -7.67 -4.58
C SER A 84 -5.87 -7.19 -3.47
N PRO A 85 -6.30 -7.20 -2.19
CA PRO A 85 -5.41 -6.91 -1.08
C PRO A 85 -4.31 -7.97 -1.07
N ALA A 86 -3.07 -7.52 -0.95
CA ALA A 86 -1.90 -8.40 -0.88
C ALA A 86 -1.50 -8.69 0.58
N PHE A 87 -2.25 -8.15 1.54
CA PHE A 87 -2.15 -8.44 2.97
C PHE A 87 -2.94 -9.70 3.30
N GLY A 88 -2.26 -10.78 3.71
CA GLY A 88 -2.93 -12.03 4.08
C GLY A 88 -2.15 -13.32 3.83
N GLN A 89 -0.84 -13.28 3.56
CA GLN A 89 0.03 -14.46 3.47
C GLN A 89 1.21 -14.26 4.42
N ALA A 90 0.94 -14.24 5.72
CA ALA A 90 1.94 -14.42 6.79
C ALA A 90 1.15 -14.86 8.05
N GLU A 91 0.84 -16.16 8.13
CA GLU A 91 1.37 -17.19 9.06
C GLU A 91 0.49 -17.25 10.33
N GLY A 92 -0.10 -18.38 10.75
CA GLY A 92 0.46 -19.73 10.74
C GLY A 92 1.12 -19.95 12.08
#